data_AF-A0A7J9GB29-F1
#
_entry.id   AF-A0A7J9GB29-F1
#
_cell.length_a   1.000
_cell.length_b   1.000
_cell.length_c   1.000
_cell.angle_alpha   90.00
_cell.angle_beta   90.00
_cell.angle_gamma   90.00
#
_symmetry.space_group_name_H-M   'P 1'
#
loop_
_entity.id
_entity.type
_entity.pdbx_description
1 polymer ?
#
loop_
_entity_poly.entity_id
_entity_poly.type
_entity_poly.pdbx_seq_one_letter_code
_entity_poly.pdbx_strand_id
1 'polypeptide(L)' 'MIRTLKRDWAIVYDMLSGKDNSSFGWDEHRQMVVAEDAVWNLYISVRIISCIYYIVLTKLISNVD' A
#
# COMPACT_ATOMS: atom_id res chain seq x y z
N MET A 1 -11.51 14.24 -3.12
CA MET A 1 -11.95 13.25 -4.13
C MET A 1 -11.71 11.86 -3.53
N ILE A 2 -12.53 10.85 -3.85
CA ILE A 2 -12.35 9.47 -3.33
C ILE A 2 -11.49 8.69 -4.33
N ARG A 3 -10.36 8.12 -3.91
CA ARG A 3 -9.56 7.21 -4.77
C ARG A 3 -9.74 5.76 -4.35
N THR A 4 -9.56 4.86 -5.32
CA THR A 4 -9.90 3.45 -5.23
C THR A 4 -8.73 2.58 -5.69
N LEU A 5 -8.47 1.46 -5.00
CA LEU A 5 -7.44 0.49 -5.40
C LEU A 5 -8.00 -0.94 -5.52
N LYS A 6 -7.40 -1.69 -6.45
CA LYS A 6 -7.78 -3.05 -6.87
C LYS A 6 -7.31 -4.15 -5.89
N ARG A 7 -8.01 -5.29 -5.95
CA ARG A 7 -8.04 -6.42 -4.99
C ARG A 7 -6.82 -7.36 -5.04
N ASP A 8 -5.61 -6.85 -4.78
CA ASP A 8 -4.46 -7.68 -4.45
C ASP A 8 -4.35 -7.83 -2.93
N TRP A 9 -4.58 -9.04 -2.42
CA TRP A 9 -4.93 -9.25 -1.00
C TRP A 9 -3.81 -8.91 -0.02
N ALA A 10 -2.55 -9.13 -0.38
CA ALA A 10 -1.41 -8.72 0.44
C ALA A 10 -1.28 -7.19 0.55
N ILE A 11 -1.57 -6.47 -0.54
CA ILE A 11 -1.50 -5.00 -0.57
C ILE A 11 -2.66 -4.41 0.23
N VAL A 12 -3.87 -4.94 0.01
CA VAL A 12 -5.08 -4.54 0.73
C VAL A 12 -4.94 -4.81 2.23
N TYR A 13 -4.44 -5.98 2.60
CA TYR A 13 -4.24 -6.32 4.01
C TYR A 13 -3.25 -5.37 4.67
N ASP A 14 -2.11 -5.07 4.04
CA ASP A 14 -1.15 -4.10 4.59
C ASP A 14 -1.75 -2.68 4.69
N MET A 15 -2.56 -2.28 3.70
CA MET A 15 -3.28 -1.01 3.74
C MET A 15 -4.29 -0.92 4.87
N LEU A 16 -5.03 -2.00 5.17
CA LEU A 16 -6.08 -2.02 6.20
C LEU A 16 -5.55 -2.37 7.60
N SER A 17 -4.38 -2.98 7.68
CA SER A 17 -3.78 -3.51 8.91
C SER A 17 -2.50 -2.77 9.31
N GLY A 18 -2.15 -1.71 8.56
CA GLY A 18 -0.96 -0.91 8.79
C GLY A 18 -0.88 -0.42 10.24
N LYS A 19 0.31 -0.54 10.82
CA LYS A 19 0.57 -0.15 12.22
C LYS A 19 0.24 1.34 12.38
N ASP A 20 -0.61 1.65 13.36
CA ASP A 20 -1.12 2.99 13.75
C ASP A 20 -2.42 3.48 13.08
N ASN A 21 -3.47 2.64 13.03
CA ASN A 21 -4.81 3.00 12.51
C ASN A 21 -4.78 3.45 11.05
N SER A 22 -4.61 2.47 10.14
CA SER A 22 -4.60 2.75 8.72
C SER A 22 -5.75 3.66 8.31
N SER A 23 -5.43 4.82 7.75
CA SER A 23 -6.42 5.80 7.28
C SER A 23 -7.14 5.37 6.00
N PHE A 24 -7.05 4.08 5.66
CA PHE A 24 -7.70 3.40 4.56
C PHE A 24 -8.96 2.69 5.05
N GLY A 25 -10.06 2.91 4.34
CA GLY A 25 -11.32 2.19 4.53
C GLY A 25 -11.50 1.10 3.47
N TRP A 26 -12.39 0.16 3.77
CA TRP A 26 -12.85 -0.85 2.82
C TRP A 26 -14.29 -0.55 2.39
N ASP A 27 -14.52 -0.46 1.08
CA ASP A 27 -15.87 -0.37 0.51
C ASP A 27 -16.38 -1.79 0.22
N GLU A 28 -17.28 -2.28 1.08
CA GLU A 28 -17.86 -3.61 0.97
C GLU A 28 -18.67 -3.81 -0.32
N HIS A 29 -19.36 -2.76 -0.80
CA HIS A 29 -20.20 -2.85 -2.00
C HIS A 29 -19.36 -2.97 -3.27
N ARG A 30 -18.22 -2.28 -3.30
CA ARG A 30 -17.33 -2.23 -4.46
C ARG A 30 -16.14 -3.18 -4.34
N GLN A 31 -15.97 -3.82 -3.19
CA GLN A 31 -14.87 -4.73 -2.87
C GLN A 31 -13.50 -4.08 -3.16
N MET A 32 -13.30 -2.86 -2.68
CA MET A 32 -12.09 -2.05 -2.93
C MET A 32 -11.70 -1.18 -1.75
N VAL A 33 -10.42 -0.80 -1.69
CA VAL A 33 -9.88 0.13 -0.68
C VAL A 33 -10.18 1.56 -1.09
N VAL A 34 -10.62 2.38 -0.13
CA VAL A 34 -10.93 3.80 -0.29
C VAL A 34 -10.19 4.65 0.75
N ALA A 35 -9.83 5.87 0.38
CA ALA A 35 -9.15 6.83 1.26
C ALA A 35 -9.18 8.25 0.67
N GLU A 36 -8.84 9.23 1.49
CA GLU A 36 -8.63 10.62 1.06
C GLU A 36 -7.40 10.79 0.18
N ASP A 37 -7.42 11.81 -0.67
CA ASP A 37 -6.32 12.13 -1.59
C ASP A 37 -4.96 12.28 -0.89
N ALA A 38 -4.94 12.91 0.29
CA ALA A 38 -3.71 13.09 1.07
C ALA A 38 -3.15 11.76 1.59
N VAL A 39 -4.03 10.86 2.06
CA VAL A 39 -3.67 9.51 2.52
C VAL A 39 -3.11 8.69 1.36
N TRP A 40 -3.74 8.75 0.18
CA TRP A 40 -3.23 8.12 -1.03
C TRP A 40 -1.87 8.65 -1.45
N ASN A 41 -1.67 9.97 -1.44
CA ASN A 41 -0.41 10.58 -1.85
C ASN A 41 0.72 10.24 -0.87
N LEU A 42 0.44 10.26 0.43
CA LEU A 42 1.41 9.86 1.45
C LEU A 42 1.76 8.37 1.30
N TYR A 43 0.75 7.52 1.14
CA TYR A 43 0.96 6.10 0.93
C TYR A 43 1.76 5.81 -0.34
N ILE A 44 1.43 6.44 -1.48
CA ILE A 44 2.18 6.25 -2.73
C ILE A 44 3.59 6.81 -2.60
N SER A 45 3.78 7.94 -1.93
CA SER A 45 5.11 8.52 -1.71
C SER A 45 5.98 7.60 -0.85
N VAL A 46 5.45 7.12 0.27
CA VAL A 46 6.15 6.19 1.17
C VAL A 46 6.35 4.84 0.49
N ARG A 47 5.30 4.27 -0.13
CA ARG A 47 5.31 2.92 -0.71
C ARG A 47 6.00 2.86 -2.07
N ILE A 48 6.07 3.89 -2.91
CA ILE A 48 6.91 3.82 -4.14
C ILE A 48 8.39 3.97 -3.79
N ILE A 49 8.75 4.85 -2.86
CA ILE A 49 10.13 4.94 -2.36
C ILE A 49 10.51 3.65 -1.61
N SER A 50 9.62 3.16 -0.75
CA SER A 50 9.78 1.90 -0.01
C SER A 50 9.77 0.70 -0.94
N CYS A 51 8.84 0.54 -1.88
CA CYS A 51 8.83 -0.57 -2.84
C CYS A 51 10.09 -0.57 -3.69
N ILE A 52 10.58 0.58 -4.18
CA ILE A 52 11.86 0.61 -4.89
C ILE A 52 12.99 0.19 -3.95
N TYR A 53 13.04 0.71 -2.71
CA TYR A 53 14.08 0.35 -1.75
C TYR A 53 14.02 -1.12 -1.33
N TYR A 54 12.85 -1.68 -1.05
CA TYR A 54 12.63 -3.08 -0.71
C TYR A 54 12.84 -4.00 -1.92
N ILE A 55 12.42 -3.63 -3.13
CA ILE A 55 12.72 -4.39 -4.36
C ILE A 55 14.23 -4.39 -4.61
N VAL A 56 14.92 -3.26 -4.43
CA VAL A 56 16.38 -3.15 -4.56
C VAL A 56 17.08 -3.93 -3.45
N LEU A 57 16.65 -3.81 -2.20
CA LEU A 57 17.22 -4.50 -1.04
C LEU A 57 17.02 -6.01 -1.11
N THR A 58 15.82 -6.48 -1.44
CA THR A 58 15.54 -7.92 -1.64
C THR A 58 16.33 -8.48 -2.80
N LYS A 59 16.45 -7.76 -3.92
CA LYS A 59 17.29 -8.16 -5.05
C LYS A 59 18.78 -8.13 -4.70
N LEU A 60 19.24 -7.17 -3.90
CA LEU A 60 20.64 -7.11 -3.45
C LEU A 60 20.95 -8.26 -2.50
N ILE A 61 20.07 -8.54 -1.53
CA ILE A 61 20.22 -9.66 -0.59
C ILE A 61 20.15 -11.01 -1.31
N SER A 62 19.29 -11.16 -2.33
CA SER A 62 19.20 -12.39 -3.13
C SER A 62 20.27 -12.54 -4.20
N ASN A 63 21.11 -11.53 -4.43
CA ASN A 63 22.32 -11.61 -5.27
C ASN A 63 23.59 -11.75 -4.42
N VAL A 64 23.46 -11.89 -3.10
CA VAL A 64 24.54 -12.35 -2.22
C VAL A 64 24.35 -13.85 -2.01
N ASP A 65 24.53 -14.60 -3.10
CA ASP A 65 24.88 -16.02 -3.17
C ASP A 65 25.57 -16.26 -4.53
#